data_AF-A0A660XN61-F1
#
_entry.id   AF-A0A660XN61-F1
#
_cell.length_a   1.000
_cell.length_b   1.000
_cell.length_c   1.000
_cell.angle_alpha   90.00
_cell.angle_beta   90.00
_cell.angle_gamma   90.00
#
_symmetry.space_group_name_H-M   'P 1'
#
loop_
_entity.id
_entity.type
_entity.pdbx_description
1 polymer ?
#
loop_
_entity_poly.entity_id
_entity_poly.type
_entity_poly.pdbx_seq_one_letter_code
_entity_poly.pdbx_strand_id
1 'polypeptide(L)'
;MNKWIKGTLLILGIILILIFAGFLYVSATIGPVATGYTAKMLASGIFVTGQSPEQAWADFPDNPIKGLLKYSVNEKNKTVTASLIGFARRKAQFRDGYGVTLIPRKGKLQKLPGIKELPPINLSEVPWPDGNYVDLENLPKEINRGQLQRAISNAFKETNPDNPRRTRAVIVVYNGKIIAEQYAPGYDKDTRFIGWSMSKSVINALIGILVREGKLTIYDKAPVPEWSDPADPRH
;
A
#
# COMPACT_ATOMS: atom_id res chain seq x y z
N MET A 1 57.79 -10.39 -7.93
CA MET A 1 56.36 -10.62 -8.25
C MET A 1 56.19 -10.70 -9.75
N ASN A 2 55.69 -11.84 -10.26
CA ASN A 2 55.64 -12.16 -11.69
C ASN A 2 54.79 -11.13 -12.47
N LYS A 3 55.17 -10.75 -13.70
CA LYS A 3 54.44 -9.71 -14.49
C LYS A 3 52.95 -10.04 -14.63
N TRP A 4 52.63 -11.33 -14.75
CA TRP A 4 51.26 -11.86 -14.78
C TRP A 4 50.47 -11.59 -13.49
N ILE A 5 51.10 -11.73 -12.31
CA ILE A 5 50.46 -11.47 -11.01
C ILE A 5 50.10 -9.98 -10.89
N LYS A 6 50.98 -9.08 -11.34
CA LYS A 6 50.72 -7.63 -11.35
C LYS A 6 49.55 -7.28 -12.27
N GLY A 7 49.48 -7.88 -13.46
CA GLY A 7 48.39 -7.68 -14.41
C GLY A 7 47.04 -8.15 -13.86
N THR A 8 46.99 -9.36 -13.28
CA THR A 8 45.77 -9.89 -12.67
C THR A 8 45.29 -9.03 -11.50
N LEU A 9 46.19 -8.61 -10.61
CA LEU A 9 45.82 -7.74 -9.48
C LEU A 9 45.29 -6.38 -9.94
N LEU A 10 45.85 -5.82 -11.02
CA LEU A 10 45.35 -4.57 -11.60
C LEU A 10 43.94 -4.73 -12.15
N ILE A 11 43.67 -5.81 -12.91
CA ILE A 11 42.34 -6.09 -13.47
C ILE A 11 41.32 -6.31 -12.36
N LEU A 12 41.66 -7.11 -11.34
CA LEU A 12 40.78 -7.31 -10.17
C LEU A 12 40.50 -6.01 -9.43
N GLY A 13 41.51 -5.15 -9.28
CA GLY A 13 41.35 -3.81 -8.71
C GLY A 13 40.36 -2.94 -9.50
N ILE A 14 40.48 -2.92 -10.82
CA ILE A 14 39.55 -2.16 -11.69
C ILE A 14 38.13 -2.72 -11.59
N ILE A 15 37.96 -4.05 -11.63
CA ILE A 15 36.64 -4.69 -11.48
C ILE A 15 36.01 -4.31 -10.14
N LEU A 16 36.79 -4.36 -9.05
CA LEU A 16 36.31 -3.99 -7.72
C LEU A 16 35.86 -2.52 -7.67
N ILE A 17 36.62 -1.62 -8.29
CA ILE A 17 36.26 -0.19 -8.39
C ILE A 17 34.95 -0.01 -9.17
N LEU A 18 34.79 -0.69 -10.31
CA LEU A 18 33.57 -0.60 -11.11
C LEU A 18 32.35 -1.16 -10.37
N ILE A 19 32.49 -2.29 -9.68
CA ILE A 19 31.44 -2.86 -8.83
C ILE A 19 31.08 -1.87 -7.70
N PHE A 20 32.08 -1.28 -7.05
CA PHE A 20 31.86 -0.31 -5.98
C PHE A 20 31.19 0.96 -6.48
N ALA A 21 31.62 1.51 -7.61
CA ALA A 21 30.99 2.67 -8.25
C ALA A 21 29.54 2.37 -8.66
N GLY A 22 29.29 1.19 -9.25
CA GLY A 22 27.95 0.71 -9.55
C GLY A 22 27.08 0.57 -8.30
N PHE A 23 27.62 0.01 -7.22
CA PHE A 23 26.94 -0.09 -5.93
C PHE A 23 26.59 1.28 -5.35
N LEU A 24 27.51 2.25 -5.40
CA LEU A 24 27.25 3.61 -4.95
C LEU A 24 26.16 4.29 -5.80
N TYR A 25 26.20 4.11 -7.12
CA TYR A 25 25.19 4.64 -8.03
C TYR A 25 23.80 4.07 -7.71
N VAL A 26 23.67 2.74 -7.63
CA VAL A 26 22.43 2.05 -7.27
C VAL A 26 21.95 2.49 -5.88
N SER A 27 22.84 2.55 -4.90
CA SER A 27 22.51 2.96 -3.54
C SER A 27 22.04 4.42 -3.46
N ALA A 28 22.56 5.30 -4.31
CA ALA A 28 22.18 6.71 -4.36
C ALA A 28 20.85 6.95 -5.12
N THR A 29 20.57 6.14 -6.15
CA THR A 29 19.43 6.33 -7.06
C THR A 29 18.24 5.46 -6.71
N ILE A 30 18.44 4.14 -6.66
CA ILE A 30 17.40 3.13 -6.42
C ILE A 30 17.20 2.92 -4.91
N GLY A 31 18.28 2.95 -4.14
CA GLY A 31 18.27 2.73 -2.68
C GLY A 31 17.19 3.54 -1.94
N PRO A 32 17.07 4.86 -2.15
CA PRO A 32 16.07 5.68 -1.46
C PRO A 32 14.62 5.37 -1.86
N VAL A 33 14.41 4.89 -3.09
CA VAL A 33 13.08 4.46 -3.56
C VAL A 33 12.71 3.15 -2.89
N ALA A 34 13.60 2.15 -2.96
CA ALA A 34 13.38 0.84 -2.38
C ALA A 34 13.12 0.92 -0.87
N THR A 35 14.02 1.55 -0.13
CA THR A 35 13.90 1.73 1.33
C THR A 35 12.72 2.64 1.70
N GLY A 36 12.40 3.67 0.90
CA GLY A 36 11.25 4.53 1.13
C GLY A 36 9.94 3.76 1.00
N TYR A 37 9.82 2.96 -0.06
CA TYR A 37 8.69 2.06 -0.28
C TYR A 37 8.57 1.03 0.84
N THR A 38 9.67 0.36 1.22
CA THR A 38 9.71 -0.59 2.36
C THR A 38 9.25 0.06 3.66
N ALA A 39 9.83 1.20 4.04
CA ALA A 39 9.46 1.89 5.27
C ALA A 39 7.97 2.27 5.28
N LYS A 40 7.46 2.82 4.17
CA LYS A 40 6.05 3.21 4.05
C LYS A 40 5.12 2.01 4.12
N MET A 41 5.41 0.95 3.37
CA MET A 41 4.53 -0.22 3.26
C MET A 41 4.45 -0.99 4.58
N LEU A 42 5.60 -1.23 5.22
CA LEU A 42 5.63 -1.86 6.54
C LEU A 42 4.94 -1.02 7.60
N ALA A 43 5.21 0.29 7.66
CA ALA A 43 4.48 1.16 8.58
C ALA A 43 2.97 1.15 8.32
N SER A 44 2.52 1.01 7.06
CA SER A 44 1.09 0.92 6.73
C SER A 44 0.50 -0.40 7.25
N GLY A 45 1.15 -1.53 6.97
CA GLY A 45 0.71 -2.84 7.46
C GLY A 45 0.62 -2.88 8.99
N ILE A 46 1.64 -2.37 9.67
CA ILE A 46 1.72 -2.40 11.14
C ILE A 46 0.72 -1.42 11.77
N PHE A 47 0.78 -0.13 11.41
CA PHE A 47 0.05 0.91 12.15
C PHE A 47 -1.33 1.27 11.58
N VAL A 48 -1.64 0.88 10.34
CA VAL A 48 -2.97 1.12 9.72
C VAL A 48 -3.78 -0.16 9.69
N THR A 49 -3.18 -1.25 9.20
CA THR A 49 -3.86 -2.54 9.05
C THR A 49 -3.85 -3.35 10.35
N GLY A 50 -2.87 -3.14 11.24
CA GLY A 50 -2.76 -3.87 12.51
C GLY A 50 -1.99 -5.19 12.42
N GLN A 51 -1.21 -5.38 11.36
CA GLN A 51 -0.38 -6.57 11.15
C GLN A 51 0.82 -6.61 12.10
N SER A 52 1.31 -7.81 12.42
CA SER A 52 2.65 -7.95 13.01
C SER A 52 3.73 -7.53 11.99
N PRO A 53 4.94 -7.14 12.45
CA PRO A 53 6.05 -6.85 11.54
C PRO A 53 6.38 -7.98 10.56
N GLU A 54 6.27 -9.23 11.02
CA GLU A 54 6.52 -10.44 10.23
C GLU A 54 5.46 -10.63 9.14
N GLN A 55 4.18 -10.43 9.49
CA GLN A 55 3.08 -10.48 8.53
C GLN A 55 3.23 -9.39 7.45
N ALA A 56 3.49 -8.16 7.86
CA ALA A 56 3.70 -7.04 6.93
C ALA A 56 4.93 -7.27 6.02
N TRP A 57 5.99 -7.91 6.54
CA TRP A 57 7.17 -8.28 5.76
C TRP A 57 6.91 -9.44 4.79
N ALA A 58 6.12 -10.42 5.19
CA ALA A 58 5.70 -11.52 4.33
C ALA A 58 4.83 -11.05 3.16
N ASP A 59 4.02 -10.01 3.36
CA ASP A 59 3.21 -9.36 2.32
C ASP A 59 4.03 -8.43 1.41
N PHE A 60 5.30 -8.15 1.76
CA PHE A 60 6.15 -7.33 0.92
C PHE A 60 6.53 -8.06 -0.37
N PRO A 61 6.36 -7.44 -1.56
CA PRO A 61 6.61 -8.10 -2.84
C PRO A 61 8.02 -8.66 -2.94
N ASP A 62 8.13 -9.90 -3.39
CA ASP A 62 9.44 -10.49 -3.68
C ASP A 62 10.10 -9.74 -4.84
N ASN A 63 11.37 -9.45 -4.66
CA ASN A 63 12.18 -8.74 -5.63
C ASN A 63 13.68 -9.05 -5.38
N PRO A 64 14.56 -8.86 -6.38
CA PRO A 64 15.97 -9.26 -6.29
C PRO A 64 16.76 -8.61 -5.13
N ILE A 65 16.27 -7.49 -4.59
CA ILE A 65 16.96 -6.75 -3.52
C ILE A 65 16.33 -6.96 -2.14
N LYS A 66 15.27 -7.78 -2.00
CA LYS A 66 14.56 -7.99 -0.73
C LYS A 66 15.47 -8.50 0.38
N GLY A 67 16.38 -9.43 0.07
CA GLY A 67 17.36 -9.95 1.04
C GLY A 67 18.41 -8.94 1.51
N LEU A 68 18.57 -7.83 0.78
CA LEU A 68 19.51 -6.75 1.12
C LEU A 68 18.84 -5.65 1.97
N LEU A 69 17.51 -5.67 2.06
CA LEU A 69 16.73 -4.71 2.82
C LEU A 69 16.65 -5.14 4.29
N LYS A 70 16.83 -4.17 5.18
CA LYS A 70 16.61 -4.31 6.61
C LYS A 70 15.66 -3.23 7.10
N TYR A 71 14.87 -3.55 8.11
CA TYR A 71 13.96 -2.58 8.73
C TYR A 71 14.04 -2.62 10.25
N SER A 72 13.60 -1.54 10.89
CA SER A 72 13.37 -1.46 12.33
C SER A 72 12.06 -0.71 12.61
N VAL A 73 11.32 -1.21 13.59
CA VAL A 73 10.05 -0.64 14.04
C VAL A 73 10.26 0.05 15.38
N ASN A 74 9.72 1.25 15.52
CA ASN A 74 9.62 1.96 16.79
C ASN A 74 8.14 2.19 17.07
N GLU A 75 7.56 1.34 17.92
CA GLU A 75 6.14 1.36 18.25
C GLU A 75 5.75 2.63 19.01
N LYS A 76 6.59 3.07 19.96
CA LYS A 76 6.34 4.28 20.76
C LYS A 76 6.15 5.53 19.89
N ASN A 77 7.00 5.72 18.89
CA ASN A 77 6.92 6.85 17.97
C ASN A 77 6.08 6.54 16.72
N LYS A 78 5.52 5.33 16.62
CA LYS A 78 4.84 4.75 15.46
C LYS A 78 5.61 5.01 14.15
N THR A 79 6.89 4.65 14.11
CA THR A 79 7.75 4.82 12.92
C THR A 79 8.37 3.51 12.46
N VAL A 80 8.59 3.37 11.16
CA VAL A 80 9.43 2.32 10.56
C VAL A 80 10.59 2.96 9.82
N THR A 81 11.79 2.44 10.02
CA THR A 81 12.98 2.81 9.26
C THR A 81 13.44 1.62 8.43
N ALA A 82 13.77 1.84 7.16
CA ALA A 82 14.35 0.81 6.29
C ALA A 82 15.69 1.28 5.72
N SER A 83 16.54 0.32 5.38
CA SER A 83 17.89 0.54 4.83
C SER A 83 18.27 -0.56 3.85
N LEU A 84 19.16 -0.25 2.91
CA LEU A 84 19.74 -1.20 1.97
C LEU A 84 21.17 -1.50 2.41
N ILE A 85 21.42 -2.65 3.03
CA ILE A 85 22.72 -3.02 3.63
C ILE A 85 23.28 -1.89 4.54
N GLY A 86 22.40 -1.21 5.28
CA GLY A 86 22.76 -0.09 6.16
C GLY A 86 22.82 1.30 5.50
N PHE A 87 22.81 1.37 4.17
CA PHE A 87 22.80 2.61 3.37
C PHE A 87 21.38 3.05 3.00
N ALA A 88 21.31 4.20 2.32
CA ALA A 88 20.09 4.76 1.72
C ALA A 88 18.88 4.85 2.67
N ARG A 89 19.10 5.09 3.97
CA ARG A 89 18.06 4.97 5.00
C ARG A 89 16.87 5.88 4.74
N ARG A 90 15.66 5.33 4.85
CA ARG A 90 14.40 6.08 4.79
C ARG A 90 13.50 5.70 5.95
N LYS A 91 12.69 6.65 6.41
CA LYS A 91 11.83 6.51 7.57
C LYS A 91 10.43 6.96 7.21
N ALA A 92 9.42 6.21 7.67
CA ALA A 92 8.02 6.58 7.58
C ALA A 92 7.44 6.66 9.00
N GLN A 93 6.46 7.54 9.18
CA GLN A 93 5.78 7.77 10.44
C GLN A 93 4.28 7.67 10.24
N PHE A 94 3.62 6.90 11.10
CA PHE A 94 2.17 6.94 11.23
C PHE A 94 1.73 8.20 11.95
N ARG A 95 0.64 8.78 11.48
CA ARG A 95 0.08 10.04 11.92
C ARG A 95 -1.42 9.82 12.08
N ASP A 96 -1.91 10.03 13.29
CA ASP A 96 -3.31 9.76 13.63
C ASP A 96 -4.24 10.53 12.66
N GLY A 97 -5.18 9.80 12.06
CA GLY A 97 -6.13 10.30 11.05
C GLY A 97 -5.55 10.57 9.64
N TYR A 98 -4.22 10.59 9.45
CA TYR A 98 -3.57 10.81 8.15
C TYR A 98 -2.88 9.55 7.59
N GLY A 99 -2.82 8.48 8.37
CA GLY A 99 -2.12 7.25 7.99
C GLY A 99 -0.60 7.45 8.00
N VAL A 100 0.11 6.87 7.04
CA VAL A 100 1.58 6.83 7.04
C VAL A 100 2.16 7.85 6.05
N THR A 101 3.04 8.70 6.55
CA THR A 101 3.80 9.65 5.72
C THR A 101 5.29 9.28 5.68
N LEU A 102 5.88 9.31 4.49
CA LEU A 102 7.33 9.19 4.34
C LEU A 102 8.02 10.48 4.81
N ILE A 103 8.99 10.37 5.71
CA ILE A 103 9.72 11.54 6.22
C ILE A 103 10.61 12.10 5.10
N PRO A 104 10.56 13.41 4.80
CA PRO A 104 11.42 14.05 3.81
C PRO A 104 12.91 13.74 4.05
N ARG A 105 13.71 13.68 2.97
CA ARG A 105 15.18 13.51 3.09
C ARG A 105 15.84 14.71 3.76
N LYS A 106 15.30 15.90 3.50
CA LYS A 106 15.72 17.18 4.06
C LYS A 106 14.50 17.84 4.69
N GLY A 107 14.68 18.47 5.84
CA GLY A 107 13.60 19.12 6.59
C GLY A 107 12.87 18.19 7.55
N LYS A 108 11.73 18.66 8.05
CA LYS A 108 10.87 17.96 9.02
C LYS A 108 9.49 17.73 8.41
N LEU A 109 8.75 16.77 8.94
CA LEU A 109 7.33 16.66 8.61
C LEU A 109 6.62 17.93 9.06
N GLN A 110 5.81 18.48 8.15
CA GLN A 110 4.94 19.60 8.49
C GLN A 110 3.88 19.14 9.48
N LYS A 111 3.58 19.97 10.48
CA LYS A 111 2.46 19.73 11.38
C LYS A 111 1.18 19.84 10.56
N LEU A 112 0.35 18.80 10.63
CA LEU A 112 -0.98 18.81 10.00
C LEU A 112 -2.00 19.32 11.04
N PRO A 113 -3.12 19.92 10.59
CA PRO A 113 -4.20 20.29 11.49
C PRO A 113 -4.72 19.05 12.23
N GLY A 114 -5.33 19.24 13.39
CA GLY A 114 -6.06 18.15 14.04
C GLY A 114 -7.25 17.75 13.17
N ILE A 115 -7.50 16.46 13.03
CA ILE A 115 -8.74 15.98 12.42
C ILE A 115 -9.81 16.04 13.50
N LYS A 116 -10.89 16.78 13.22
CA LYS A 116 -12.03 16.85 14.12
C LYS A 116 -12.70 15.49 14.16
N GLU A 117 -12.67 14.83 15.31
CA GLU A 117 -13.46 13.62 15.52
C GLU A 117 -14.95 13.99 15.51
N LEU A 118 -15.71 13.27 14.71
CA LEU A 118 -17.17 13.34 14.75
C LEU A 118 -17.66 12.53 15.96
N PRO A 119 -18.76 12.94 16.61
CA PRO A 119 -19.33 12.14 17.67
C PRO A 119 -19.66 10.73 17.15
N PRO A 120 -19.47 9.68 17.96
CA PRO A 120 -19.79 8.33 17.54
C PRO A 120 -21.28 8.22 17.23
N ILE A 121 -21.60 7.80 16.01
CA ILE A 121 -22.96 7.45 15.61
C ILE A 121 -23.08 5.94 15.71
N ASN A 122 -24.07 5.45 16.46
CA ASN A 122 -24.33 4.01 16.50
C ASN A 122 -25.06 3.59 15.21
N LEU A 123 -24.34 2.86 14.35
CA LEU A 123 -24.86 2.33 13.09
C LEU A 123 -24.96 0.80 13.09
N SER A 124 -24.84 0.15 14.26
CA SER A 124 -24.78 -1.32 14.36
C SER A 124 -26.05 -2.01 13.91
N GLU A 125 -27.21 -1.36 14.05
CA GLU A 125 -28.53 -1.88 13.67
C GLU A 125 -29.01 -1.32 12.32
N VAL A 126 -28.31 -0.33 11.76
CA VAL A 126 -28.66 0.26 10.47
C VAL A 126 -28.10 -0.63 9.36
N PRO A 127 -28.93 -1.11 8.40
CA PRO A 127 -28.45 -1.96 7.31
C PRO A 127 -27.35 -1.32 6.48
N TRP A 128 -26.37 -2.12 6.07
CA TRP A 128 -25.39 -1.71 5.05
C TRP A 128 -26.10 -1.36 3.74
N PRO A 129 -25.69 -0.29 3.01
CA PRO A 129 -24.48 0.53 3.20
C PRO A 129 -24.62 1.75 4.11
N ASP A 130 -25.83 2.07 4.57
CA ASP A 130 -26.07 3.25 5.41
C ASP A 130 -25.59 3.03 6.85
N GLY A 131 -25.43 1.77 7.25
CA GLY A 131 -24.79 1.38 8.50
C GLY A 131 -23.99 0.07 8.43
N ASN A 132 -23.90 -0.62 9.55
CA ASN A 132 -23.01 -1.77 9.75
C ASN A 132 -23.75 -3.11 9.89
N TYR A 133 -25.08 -3.12 9.88
CA TYR A 133 -25.86 -4.36 10.01
C TYR A 133 -25.87 -5.14 8.68
N VAL A 134 -25.53 -6.43 8.75
CA VAL A 134 -25.54 -7.36 7.62
C VAL A 134 -26.35 -8.59 7.99
N ASP A 135 -27.39 -8.89 7.21
CA ASP A 135 -28.21 -10.09 7.37
C ASP A 135 -27.78 -11.17 6.37
N LEU A 136 -27.01 -12.15 6.84
CA LEU A 136 -26.59 -13.30 6.05
C LEU A 136 -27.52 -14.51 6.22
N GLU A 137 -28.48 -14.46 7.13
CA GLU A 137 -29.43 -15.56 7.36
C GLU A 137 -30.57 -15.54 6.35
N ASN A 138 -31.05 -14.34 5.99
CA ASN A 138 -32.15 -14.14 5.04
C ASN A 138 -31.67 -13.71 3.65
N LEU A 139 -31.09 -14.64 2.90
CA LEU A 139 -30.67 -14.37 1.51
C LEU A 139 -31.88 -14.32 0.55
N PRO A 140 -31.81 -13.53 -0.54
CA PRO A 140 -32.82 -13.57 -1.60
C PRO A 140 -33.02 -14.99 -2.14
N LYS A 141 -34.26 -15.37 -2.45
CA LYS A 141 -34.64 -16.76 -2.80
C LYS A 141 -33.93 -17.29 -4.04
N GLU A 142 -33.58 -16.41 -4.95
CA GLU A 142 -32.81 -16.67 -6.17
C GLU A 142 -31.34 -17.03 -5.89
N ILE A 143 -30.81 -16.72 -4.69
CA ILE A 143 -29.42 -17.00 -4.31
C ILE A 143 -29.29 -18.41 -3.76
N ASN A 144 -28.58 -19.26 -4.49
CA ASN A 144 -28.19 -20.57 -3.99
C ASN A 144 -27.02 -20.45 -3.00
N ARG A 145 -27.33 -20.49 -1.70
CA ARG A 145 -26.34 -20.39 -0.60
C ARG A 145 -25.18 -21.37 -0.75
N GLY A 146 -25.46 -22.62 -1.13
CA GLY A 146 -24.42 -23.66 -1.28
C GLY A 146 -23.43 -23.36 -2.42
N GLN A 147 -23.93 -22.84 -3.55
CA GLN A 147 -23.06 -22.42 -4.66
C GLN A 147 -22.23 -21.19 -4.30
N LEU A 148 -22.86 -20.20 -3.66
CA LEU A 148 -22.17 -18.99 -3.19
C LEU A 148 -21.05 -19.33 -2.22
N GLN A 149 -21.34 -20.15 -1.19
CA GLN A 149 -20.34 -20.56 -0.22
C GLN A 149 -19.18 -21.33 -0.86
N ARG A 150 -19.46 -22.23 -1.82
CA ARG A 150 -18.39 -22.93 -2.55
C ARG A 150 -17.51 -21.99 -3.35
N ALA A 151 -18.08 -21.00 -4.03
CA ALA A 151 -17.31 -20.01 -4.79
C ALA A 151 -16.40 -19.19 -3.87
N ILE A 152 -16.92 -18.74 -2.72
CA ILE A 152 -16.14 -17.98 -1.74
C ILE A 152 -15.06 -18.85 -1.12
N SER A 153 -15.38 -20.04 -0.63
CA SER A 153 -14.39 -20.95 -0.04
C SER A 153 -13.31 -21.34 -1.03
N ASN A 154 -13.61 -21.44 -2.33
CA ASN A 154 -12.61 -21.68 -3.36
C ASN A 154 -11.60 -20.52 -3.49
N ALA A 155 -11.98 -19.27 -3.22
CA ALA A 155 -11.06 -18.14 -3.23
C ALA A 155 -9.98 -18.24 -2.14
N PHE A 156 -10.27 -18.91 -1.03
CA PHE A 156 -9.35 -19.12 0.09
C PHE A 156 -8.51 -20.40 -0.02
N LYS A 157 -8.77 -21.27 -1.00
CA LYS A 157 -7.96 -22.48 -1.22
C LYS A 157 -6.62 -22.12 -1.83
N GLU A 158 -5.55 -22.54 -1.17
CA GLU A 158 -4.19 -22.45 -1.69
C GLU A 158 -3.90 -23.65 -2.59
N THR A 159 -3.98 -23.44 -3.90
CA THR A 159 -3.81 -24.50 -4.91
C THR A 159 -2.39 -24.59 -5.46
N ASN A 160 -1.55 -23.57 -5.24
CA ASN A 160 -0.17 -23.53 -5.68
C ASN A 160 0.72 -23.06 -4.53
N PRO A 161 1.50 -23.94 -3.89
CA PRO A 161 2.41 -23.56 -2.80
C PRO A 161 3.49 -22.54 -3.20
N ASP A 162 3.92 -22.53 -4.47
CA ASP A 162 4.94 -21.60 -4.97
C ASP A 162 4.39 -20.20 -5.23
N ASN A 163 3.08 -20.10 -5.44
CA ASN A 163 2.38 -18.83 -5.65
C ASN A 163 1.03 -18.85 -4.92
N PRO A 164 1.04 -18.75 -3.58
CA PRO A 164 -0.17 -18.76 -2.80
C PRO A 164 -1.01 -17.50 -3.09
N ARG A 165 -2.33 -17.65 -3.18
CA ARG A 165 -3.30 -16.57 -3.41
C ARG A 165 -3.33 -15.58 -2.25
N ARG A 166 -3.18 -16.07 -1.01
CA ARG A 166 -3.20 -15.27 0.22
C ARG A 166 -4.43 -14.37 0.33
N THR A 167 -5.59 -14.85 -0.10
CA THR A 167 -6.86 -14.14 -0.05
C THR A 167 -7.14 -13.67 1.39
N ARG A 168 -7.35 -12.37 1.58
CA ARG A 168 -7.56 -11.76 2.92
C ARG A 168 -9.04 -11.58 3.25
N ALA A 169 -9.82 -11.19 2.26
CA ALA A 169 -11.25 -10.96 2.41
C ALA A 169 -11.94 -11.19 1.06
N VAL A 170 -13.16 -11.72 1.10
CA VAL A 170 -14.10 -11.75 -0.03
C VAL A 170 -15.43 -11.27 0.49
N ILE A 171 -16.00 -10.27 -0.18
CA ILE A 171 -17.32 -9.71 0.13
C ILE A 171 -18.12 -9.72 -1.17
N VAL A 172 -19.37 -10.21 -1.10
CA VAL A 172 -20.27 -10.25 -2.26
C VAL A 172 -21.47 -9.37 -1.97
N VAL A 173 -21.68 -8.38 -2.84
CA VAL A 173 -22.81 -7.45 -2.78
C VAL A 173 -23.78 -7.77 -3.92
N TYR A 174 -25.06 -7.90 -3.58
CA TYR A 174 -26.14 -8.11 -4.54
C TYR A 174 -27.34 -7.24 -4.18
N ASN A 175 -27.88 -6.51 -5.17
CA ASN A 175 -28.98 -5.56 -4.98
C ASN A 175 -28.79 -4.62 -3.77
N GLY A 176 -27.58 -4.08 -3.64
CA GLY A 176 -27.24 -3.12 -2.58
C GLY A 176 -27.09 -3.73 -1.19
N LYS A 177 -27.06 -5.07 -1.04
CA LYS A 177 -26.86 -5.76 0.24
C LYS A 177 -25.65 -6.67 0.19
N ILE A 178 -24.89 -6.73 1.27
CA ILE A 178 -23.89 -7.79 1.44
C ILE A 178 -24.64 -9.11 1.65
N ILE A 179 -24.41 -10.06 0.75
CA ILE A 179 -25.02 -11.40 0.80
C ILE A 179 -24.03 -12.50 1.21
N ALA A 180 -22.75 -12.16 1.30
CA ALA A 180 -21.73 -12.99 1.92
C ALA A 180 -20.46 -12.18 2.20
N GLU A 181 -19.78 -12.57 3.27
CA GLU A 181 -18.44 -12.11 3.59
C GLU A 181 -17.65 -13.25 4.23
N GLN A 182 -16.37 -13.32 3.90
CA GLN A 182 -15.44 -14.24 4.54
C GLN A 182 -14.07 -13.55 4.65
N TYR A 183 -13.42 -13.73 5.80
CA TYR A 183 -12.13 -13.13 6.11
C TYR A 183 -11.12 -14.23 6.46
N ALA A 184 -9.85 -14.00 6.13
CA ALA A 184 -8.75 -14.86 6.56
C ALA A 184 -8.50 -14.69 8.07
N PRO A 185 -7.85 -15.67 8.73
CA PRO A 185 -7.50 -15.53 10.15
C PRO A 185 -6.70 -14.25 10.45
N GLY A 186 -7.14 -13.51 11.47
CA GLY A 186 -6.55 -12.22 11.86
C GLY A 186 -7.03 -11.02 11.05
N TYR A 187 -8.01 -11.20 10.17
CA TYR A 187 -8.67 -10.13 9.41
C TYR A 187 -10.17 -10.15 9.71
N ASP A 188 -10.79 -8.98 9.63
CA ASP A 188 -12.21 -8.77 9.85
C ASP A 188 -12.74 -7.61 8.99
N LYS A 189 -14.03 -7.32 9.15
CA LYS A 189 -14.74 -6.22 8.47
C LYS A 189 -14.16 -4.82 8.77
N ASP A 190 -13.44 -4.65 9.87
CA ASP A 190 -12.87 -3.37 10.29
C ASP A 190 -11.40 -3.21 9.84
N THR A 191 -10.82 -4.28 9.28
CA THR A 191 -9.45 -4.31 8.81
C THR A 191 -9.26 -3.44 7.57
N ARG A 192 -8.34 -2.46 7.65
CA ARG A 192 -8.07 -1.53 6.55
C ARG A 192 -7.02 -2.09 5.60
N PHE A 193 -7.41 -2.32 4.34
CA PHE A 193 -6.51 -2.73 3.27
C PHE A 193 -6.01 -1.56 2.42
N ILE A 194 -4.86 -1.74 1.77
CA ILE A 194 -4.35 -0.78 0.79
C ILE A 194 -5.20 -0.83 -0.48
N GLY A 195 -5.72 0.32 -0.91
CA GLY A 195 -6.65 0.40 -2.04
C GLY A 195 -6.01 0.23 -3.43
N TRP A 196 -4.71 0.52 -3.59
CA TRP A 196 -4.04 0.49 -4.90
C TRP A 196 -4.85 1.19 -6.00
N SER A 197 -5.02 0.56 -7.16
CA SER A 197 -5.82 1.11 -8.25
C SER A 197 -7.33 1.11 -7.98
N MET A 198 -7.83 0.36 -6.99
CA MET A 198 -9.25 0.46 -6.60
C MET A 198 -9.60 1.88 -6.15
N SER A 199 -8.65 2.61 -5.57
CA SER A 199 -8.83 4.01 -5.20
C SER A 199 -9.17 4.91 -6.40
N LYS A 200 -8.76 4.57 -7.63
CA LYS A 200 -9.11 5.35 -8.83
C LYS A 200 -10.61 5.35 -9.08
N SER A 201 -11.28 4.22 -8.88
CA SER A 201 -12.73 4.10 -9.04
C SER A 201 -13.49 4.98 -8.05
N VAL A 202 -13.02 5.03 -6.79
CA VAL A 202 -13.61 5.90 -5.77
C VAL A 202 -13.44 7.38 -6.15
N ILE A 203 -12.24 7.78 -6.54
CA ILE A 203 -11.99 9.17 -6.99
C ILE A 203 -12.84 9.49 -8.22
N ASN A 204 -12.94 8.59 -9.19
CA ASN A 204 -13.77 8.80 -10.38
C ASN A 204 -15.25 8.99 -10.04
N ALA A 205 -15.80 8.18 -9.12
CA ALA A 205 -17.17 8.35 -8.64
C ALA A 205 -17.39 9.70 -7.95
N LEU A 206 -16.45 10.13 -7.10
CA LEU A 206 -16.50 11.45 -6.44
C LEU A 206 -16.46 12.60 -7.46
N ILE A 207 -15.63 12.51 -8.49
CA ILE A 207 -15.61 13.48 -9.60
C ILE A 207 -16.96 13.49 -10.33
N GLY A 208 -17.55 12.33 -10.63
CA GLY A 208 -18.87 12.24 -11.25
C GLY A 208 -19.98 12.90 -10.42
N ILE A 209 -19.93 12.78 -9.09
CA ILE A 209 -20.84 13.49 -8.19
C ILE A 209 -20.67 15.00 -8.33
N LEU A 210 -19.43 15.51 -8.33
CA LEU A 210 -19.16 16.95 -8.48
C LEU A 210 -19.62 17.49 -9.84
N VAL A 211 -19.46 16.71 -10.91
CA VAL A 211 -19.97 17.06 -12.25
C VAL A 211 -21.49 17.15 -12.25
N ARG A 212 -22.18 16.15 -11.67
CA ARG A 212 -23.64 16.15 -11.53
C ARG A 212 -24.14 17.34 -10.70
N GLU A 213 -23.38 17.75 -9.68
CA GLU A 213 -23.68 18.92 -8.84
C GLU A 213 -23.31 20.26 -9.50
N GLY A 214 -22.78 20.27 -10.73
CA GLY A 214 -22.36 21.49 -11.43
C GLY A 214 -21.13 22.17 -10.82
N LYS A 215 -20.37 21.47 -9.96
CA LYS A 215 -19.18 21.99 -9.27
C LYS A 215 -17.88 21.78 -10.06
N LEU A 216 -17.91 20.96 -11.11
CA LEU A 216 -16.77 20.65 -11.96
C LEU A 216 -17.26 20.36 -13.38
N THR A 217 -16.55 20.84 -14.40
CA THR A 217 -16.79 20.44 -15.80
C THR A 217 -15.59 19.65 -16.32
N ILE A 218 -15.83 18.48 -16.91
CA ILE A 218 -14.74 17.62 -17.39
C ILE A 218 -13.99 18.18 -18.62
N TYR A 219 -14.54 19.22 -19.24
CA TYR A 219 -13.96 19.94 -20.36
C TYR A 219 -13.21 21.21 -19.94
N ASP A 220 -13.24 21.56 -18.65
CA ASP A 220 -12.43 22.67 -18.15
C ASP A 220 -10.95 22.30 -18.24
N LYS A 221 -10.12 23.33 -18.48
CA LYS A 221 -8.67 23.16 -18.39
C LYS A 221 -8.29 22.74 -16.97
N ALA A 222 -7.31 21.84 -16.85
CA ALA A 222 -6.80 21.46 -15.56
C ALA A 222 -6.22 22.71 -14.85
N PRO A 223 -6.60 22.99 -13.59
CA PRO A 223 -6.13 24.18 -12.86
C PRO A 223 -4.71 23.95 -12.31
N VAL A 224 -3.78 23.56 -13.19
CA VAL A 224 -2.38 23.29 -12.88
C VAL A 224 -1.56 24.40 -13.54
N PRO A 225 -1.04 25.37 -12.76
CA PRO A 225 -0.30 26.51 -13.31
C PRO A 225 0.84 26.12 -14.24
N GLU A 226 1.50 25.00 -13.95
CA GLU A 226 2.60 24.44 -14.74
C GLU A 226 2.18 23.94 -16.12
N TRP A 227 0.87 23.76 -16.38
CA TRP A 227 0.31 23.34 -17.67
C TRP A 227 -0.41 24.49 -18.40
N SER A 228 -0.20 25.74 -17.98
CA SER A 228 -0.87 26.90 -18.57
C SER A 228 -0.26 27.40 -19.88
N ASP A 229 0.90 26.87 -20.28
CA ASP A 229 1.59 27.24 -21.52
C ASP A 229 0.86 26.62 -22.74
N PRO A 230 0.41 27.42 -23.73
CA PRO A 230 -0.22 26.90 -24.94
C PRO A 230 0.63 25.92 -25.75
N ALA A 231 1.95 25.89 -25.55
CA ALA A 231 2.86 24.92 -26.15
C ALA A 231 2.94 23.58 -25.38
N ASP A 232 2.41 23.51 -24.15
CA ASP A 232 2.34 22.27 -23.40
C ASP A 232 1.23 21.36 -23.99
N PRO A 233 1.51 20.10 -24.35
CA PRO A 233 0.50 19.18 -24.86
C PRO A 233 -0.61 18.84 -23.85
N ARG A 234 -0.51 19.33 -22.61
CA ARG A 234 -1.49 19.14 -21.51
C ARG A 234 -2.32 20.39 -21.20
N HIS A 235 -2.12 21.52 -21.92
CA HIS A 235 -2.83 22.79 -21.73
C HIS A 235 -4.31 22.76 -22.14
#